data_AF-A0A2V7GZN2-F1
#
_entry.id   AF-A0A2V7GZN2-F1
#
_cell.length_a   1.000
_cell.length_b   1.000
_cell.length_c   1.000
_cell.angle_alpha   90.00
_cell.angle_beta   90.00
_cell.angle_gamma   90.00
#
_symmetry.space_group_name_H-M   'P 1'
#
loop_
_entity.id
_entity.type
_entity.pdbx_description
1 polymer ?
#
loop_
_entity_poly.entity_id
_entity_poly.type
_entity_poly.pdbx_seq_one_letter_code
_entity_poly.pdbx_strand_id
1 'polypeptide(L)'
;MRQVQYWARVRARADCPLRRGAWYRVVDLTPVEAMVDVNHRLLHIPRAFVQVLPLRPPMWSVVPGPRDSEGHPTGPDRPYGVCPNCCSRAPLQRTATVMRCPRCGTASAIAWSDSSWRAFEVMGRQPSAGAMARARANALRALATAFGLRP
;
A
#
# COMPACT_ATOMS: atom_id res chain seq x y z
N MET A 1 -9.59 -12.74 -22.21
CA MET A 1 -9.93 -11.65 -21.26
C MET A 1 -8.74 -11.47 -20.32
N ARG A 2 -8.19 -10.26 -20.18
CA ARG A 2 -7.07 -10.03 -19.24
C ARG A 2 -7.65 -10.01 -17.83
N GLN A 3 -7.38 -11.04 -17.03
CA GLN A 3 -7.82 -11.06 -15.63
C GLN A 3 -7.19 -9.86 -14.89
N VAL A 4 -8.00 -9.20 -14.05
CA VAL A 4 -7.52 -8.10 -13.21
C VAL A 4 -6.59 -8.68 -12.14
N GLN A 5 -5.35 -8.21 -12.09
CA GLN A 5 -4.40 -8.63 -11.06
C GLN A 5 -4.64 -7.83 -9.77
N TYR A 6 -5.07 -8.52 -8.72
CA TYR A 6 -5.23 -7.93 -7.39
C TYR A 6 -3.93 -7.96 -6.58
N TRP A 7 -3.82 -7.00 -5.66
CA TRP A 7 -2.68 -6.84 -4.75
C TRP A 7 -3.18 -6.67 -3.33
N ALA A 8 -2.52 -7.32 -2.37
CA ALA A 8 -2.87 -7.29 -0.96
C ALA A 8 -1.77 -6.65 -0.11
N ARG A 9 -2.16 -5.80 0.84
CA ARG A 9 -1.26 -5.23 1.86
C ARG A 9 -1.88 -5.36 3.24
N VAL A 10 -1.06 -5.68 4.23
CA VAL A 10 -1.47 -5.82 5.64
C VAL A 10 -2.07 -4.51 6.17
N ARG A 11 -3.19 -4.63 6.88
CA ARG A 11 -3.75 -3.52 7.66
C ARG A 11 -2.95 -3.31 8.95
N ALA A 12 -2.81 -2.06 9.39
CA ALA A 12 -1.95 -1.69 10.51
C ALA A 12 -2.19 -2.41 11.86
N ARG A 13 -3.35 -3.05 12.06
CA ARG A 13 -3.69 -3.75 13.31
C ARG A 13 -3.68 -5.28 13.21
N ALA A 14 -3.47 -5.84 12.03
CA ALA A 14 -3.48 -7.29 11.88
C ALA A 14 -2.15 -7.90 12.34
N ASP A 15 -2.23 -8.96 13.15
CA ASP A 15 -1.14 -9.90 13.33
C ASP A 15 -1.15 -10.86 12.14
N CYS A 16 -0.10 -10.80 11.32
CA CYS A 16 -0.09 -11.39 9.99
C CYS A 16 1.36 -11.66 9.58
N PRO A 17 1.66 -12.83 8.98
CA PRO A 17 3.02 -13.19 8.57
C PRO A 17 3.58 -12.31 7.44
N LEU A 18 2.73 -11.50 6.80
CA LEU A 18 3.14 -10.60 5.74
C LEU A 18 3.89 -9.38 6.29
N ARG A 19 4.93 -8.96 5.56
CA ARG A 19 5.61 -7.69 5.83
C ARG A 19 4.63 -6.52 5.73
N ARG A 20 4.44 -5.79 6.83
CA ARG A 20 3.70 -4.52 6.87
C ARG A 20 4.23 -3.54 5.81
N GLY A 21 3.33 -2.89 5.09
CA GLY A 21 3.64 -1.94 4.03
C GLY A 21 3.90 -2.56 2.64
N ALA A 22 4.19 -3.87 2.53
CA ALA A 22 4.41 -4.49 1.22
C ALA A 22 3.09 -4.88 0.54
N TRP A 23 3.05 -4.74 -0.78
CA TRP A 23 1.97 -5.23 -1.63
C TRP A 23 2.36 -6.58 -2.25
N TYR A 24 1.54 -7.60 -1.99
CA TYR A 24 1.71 -8.96 -2.50
C TYR A 24 0.72 -9.26 -3.59
N ARG A 25 1.13 -10.04 -4.59
CA ARG A 25 0.26 -10.49 -5.66
C ARG A 25 -0.79 -11.44 -5.07
N VAL A 26 -2.06 -11.18 -5.32
CA VAL A 26 -3.14 -12.09 -4.96
C VAL A 26 -3.29 -13.12 -6.07
N VAL A 27 -3.26 -14.40 -5.71
CA VAL A 27 -3.42 -15.53 -6.62
C VAL A 27 -4.87 -16.00 -6.63
N ASP A 28 -5.52 -15.98 -5.48
CA ASP A 28 -6.95 -16.24 -5.34
C ASP A 28 -7.58 -15.34 -4.27
N LEU A 29 -8.85 -14.97 -4.45
CA LEU A 29 -9.57 -14.05 -3.58
C LEU A 29 -10.99 -14.52 -3.34
N THR A 30 -11.29 -14.88 -2.10
CA THR A 30 -12.63 -15.24 -1.65
C THR A 30 -13.18 -14.17 -0.68
N PRO A 31 -14.47 -14.24 -0.29
CA PRO A 31 -15.03 -13.33 0.70
C PRO A 31 -14.33 -13.38 2.07
N VAL A 32 -13.71 -14.51 2.42
CA VAL A 32 -13.12 -14.74 3.76
C VAL A 32 -11.60 -14.82 3.75
N GLU A 33 -10.99 -15.08 2.60
CA GLU A 33 -9.55 -15.34 2.50
C GLU A 33 -8.94 -14.73 1.23
N ALA A 34 -7.67 -14.33 1.33
CA ALA A 34 -6.83 -13.98 0.20
C ALA A 34 -5.63 -14.93 0.17
N MET A 35 -5.43 -15.64 -0.93
CA MET A 35 -4.23 -16.41 -1.20
C MET A 35 -3.21 -15.49 -1.88
N VAL A 36 -2.07 -15.26 -1.24
CA VAL A 36 -1.05 -14.31 -1.71
C VAL A 36 0.28 -14.99 -2.00
N ASP A 37 0.97 -14.50 -3.02
CA ASP A 37 2.32 -14.95 -3.39
C ASP A 37 3.37 -14.12 -2.64
N VAL A 38 4.15 -14.80 -1.80
CA VAL A 38 5.24 -14.25 -0.99
C VAL A 38 6.52 -14.96 -1.38
N ASN A 39 7.31 -14.35 -2.25
CA ASN A 39 8.57 -14.94 -2.76
C ASN A 39 8.36 -16.38 -3.28
N HIS A 40 7.35 -16.60 -4.13
CA HIS A 40 6.99 -17.90 -4.70
C HIS A 40 6.37 -18.89 -3.71
N ARG A 41 6.07 -18.47 -2.48
CA ARG A 41 5.30 -19.23 -1.50
C ARG A 41 3.90 -18.67 -1.39
N LEU A 42 2.90 -19.55 -1.54
CA LEU A 42 1.49 -19.18 -1.36
C LEU A 42 1.14 -19.18 0.13
N LEU A 43 0.60 -18.06 0.61
CA LEU A 43 0.08 -17.93 1.97
C LEU A 43 -1.40 -17.58 1.96
N HIS A 44 -2.13 -18.24 2.84
CA HIS A 44 -3.54 -18.03 3.13
C HIS A 44 -3.68 -16.97 4.21
N ILE A 45 -4.32 -15.84 3.88
CA ILE A 45 -4.44 -14.69 4.78
C ILE A 45 -5.92 -14.33 4.93
N PRO A 46 -6.45 -14.20 6.16
CA PRO A 46 -7.82 -13.76 6.36
C PRO A 46 -8.09 -12.45 5.60
N ARG A 47 -9.18 -12.40 4.83
CA ARG A 47 -9.53 -11.25 3.98
C ARG A 47 -9.62 -9.97 4.78
N ALA A 48 -10.08 -10.06 6.04
CA ALA A 48 -10.18 -8.95 6.96
C ALA A 48 -8.81 -8.29 7.29
N PHE A 49 -7.71 -9.06 7.23
CA PHE A 49 -6.38 -8.60 7.64
C PHE A 49 -5.67 -7.79 6.55
N VAL A 50 -6.16 -7.84 5.32
CA VAL A 50 -5.53 -7.19 4.16
C VAL A 50 -6.44 -6.17 3.50
N GLN A 51 -5.84 -5.08 3.05
CA GLN A 51 -6.41 -4.22 2.02
C GLN A 51 -6.12 -4.86 0.66
N VAL A 52 -7.14 -4.96 -0.21
CA VAL A 52 -6.99 -5.54 -1.57
C VAL A 52 -7.37 -4.51 -2.62
N LEU A 53 -6.46 -4.26 -3.56
CA LEU A 53 -6.63 -3.31 -4.66
C LEU A 53 -6.46 -4.01 -6.03
N PRO A 54 -7.14 -3.56 -7.10
CA PRO A 54 -6.95 -4.05 -8.47
C PRO A 54 -5.69 -3.47 -9.16
N LEU A 55 -4.78 -2.89 -8.38
CA LEU A 55 -3.54 -2.29 -8.84
C LEU A 55 -2.52 -2.31 -7.70
N ARG A 56 -1.23 -2.30 -8.05
CA ARG A 56 -0.15 -2.05 -7.09
C ARG A 56 0.13 -0.55 -7.05
N PRO A 57 -0.12 0.16 -5.94
CA PRO A 57 0.21 1.59 -5.86
C PRO A 57 1.71 1.81 -6.12
N PRO A 58 2.09 2.70 -7.06
CA PRO A 58 3.50 2.98 -7.38
C PRO A 58 4.12 3.98 -6.39
N MET A 59 3.82 3.82 -5.09
CA MET A 59 4.24 4.72 -4.02
C MET A 59 4.81 3.95 -2.84
N TRP A 60 5.77 4.56 -2.14
CA TRP A 60 6.24 4.04 -0.86
C TRP A 60 5.08 3.94 0.12
N SER A 61 4.85 2.74 0.65
CA SER A 61 3.91 2.59 1.77
C SER A 61 4.59 3.03 3.06
N VAL A 62 3.95 3.93 3.80
CA VAL A 62 4.41 4.39 5.10
C VAL A 62 3.95 3.42 6.17
N VAL A 63 4.90 2.87 6.92
CA VAL A 63 4.64 2.09 8.12
C VAL A 63 4.96 2.97 9.32
N PRO A 64 3.93 3.36 10.12
CA PRO A 64 4.18 4.12 11.34
C PRO A 64 4.95 3.24 12.33
N GLY A 65 5.82 3.88 13.12
CA GLY A 65 6.40 3.23 14.29
C GLY A 65 5.32 2.87 15.33
N PRO A 66 5.65 2.05 16.34
CA PRO A 66 4.78 1.75 17.47
C PRO A 66 4.29 3.03 18.13
N ARG A 67 3.00 3.07 18.48
CA ARG A 67 2.39 4.16 19.23
C ARG A 67 1.55 3.62 20.37
N ASP A 68 1.45 4.35 21.47
CA ASP A 68 0.51 4.05 22.56
C ASP A 68 -0.94 4.38 22.16
N SER A 69 -1.87 4.17 23.09
CA SER A 69 -3.28 4.51 22.97
C SER A 69 -3.55 6.01 22.74
N GLU A 70 -2.61 6.87 23.11
CA GLU A 70 -2.70 8.33 22.99
C GLU A 70 -2.01 8.85 21.72
N GLY A 71 -1.32 7.96 20.98
CA GLY A 71 -0.65 8.25 19.72
C GLY A 71 0.82 8.68 19.85
N HIS A 72 1.41 8.62 21.05
CA HIS A 72 2.83 8.88 21.29
C HIS A 72 3.68 7.69 20.85
N PRO A 73 4.90 7.91 20.32
CA PRO A 73 5.81 6.82 19.95
C PRO A 73 6.19 5.98 21.18
N THR A 74 5.99 4.67 21.13
CA THR A 74 6.26 3.74 22.26
C THR A 74 7.59 2.98 22.14
N GLY A 75 8.48 3.42 21.26
CA GLY A 75 9.77 2.75 21.08
C GLY A 75 10.72 3.50 20.17
N PRO A 76 11.96 2.99 20.01
CA PRO A 76 12.98 3.59 19.14
C PRO A 76 12.65 3.44 17.64
N ASP A 77 11.69 2.58 17.30
CA ASP A 77 11.30 2.28 15.92
C ASP A 77 10.70 3.52 15.23
N ARG A 78 11.53 4.11 14.36
CA ARG A 78 11.14 5.25 13.51
C ARG A 78 10.19 4.77 12.40
N PRO A 79 9.27 5.65 11.93
CA PRO A 79 8.47 5.34 10.75
C PRO A 79 9.38 5.03 9.56
N TYR A 80 9.02 4.00 8.80
CA TYR A 80 9.79 3.55 7.65
C TYR A 80 8.90 3.37 6.43
N GLY A 81 9.51 3.43 5.25
CA GLY A 81 8.86 3.23 3.97
C GLY A 81 9.13 1.82 3.46
N VAL A 82 8.17 1.26 2.73
CA VAL A 82 8.36 0.04 1.93
C VAL A 82 8.32 0.37 0.45
N CYS A 83 9.38 0.00 -0.27
CA CYS A 83 9.54 0.30 -1.68
C CYS A 83 8.44 -0.37 -2.52
N PRO A 84 7.74 0.38 -3.40
CA PRO A 84 6.69 -0.17 -4.25
C PRO A 84 7.22 -1.08 -5.36
N ASN A 85 8.54 -1.12 -5.59
CA ASN A 85 9.13 -1.97 -6.61
C ASN A 85 9.64 -3.28 -5.98
N CYS A 86 10.62 -3.20 -5.07
CA CYS A 86 11.33 -4.37 -4.52
C CYS A 86 10.97 -4.75 -3.07
N CYS A 87 10.00 -4.08 -2.45
CA CYS A 87 9.56 -4.32 -1.06
C CYS A 87 10.64 -4.13 0.02
N SER A 88 11.80 -3.52 -0.29
CA SER A 88 12.81 -3.18 0.71
C SER A 88 12.31 -2.10 1.67
N ARG A 89 12.76 -2.16 2.93
CA ARG A 89 12.52 -1.11 3.92
C ARG A 89 13.58 -0.01 3.80
N ALA A 90 13.19 1.22 4.03
CA ALA A 90 14.11 2.35 4.18
C ALA A 90 13.54 3.36 5.19
N PRO A 91 14.38 4.08 5.95
CA PRO A 91 13.91 5.14 6.84
C PRO A 91 13.23 6.26 6.01
N LEU A 92 12.13 6.81 6.53
CA LEU A 92 11.47 7.93 5.87
C LEU A 92 12.10 9.27 6.27
N GLN A 93 12.26 10.15 5.29
CA GLN A 93 12.58 11.56 5.51
C GLN A 93 11.26 12.32 5.66
N ARG A 94 11.00 12.88 6.85
CA ARG A 94 9.66 13.32 7.31
C ARG A 94 8.93 14.34 6.41
N THR A 95 9.64 15.01 5.51
CA THR A 95 9.09 16.04 4.62
C THR A 95 9.21 15.68 3.14
N ALA A 96 9.87 14.57 2.81
CA ALA A 96 10.08 14.18 1.42
C ALA A 96 8.75 13.71 0.80
N THR A 97 8.45 14.20 -0.40
CA THR A 97 7.33 13.73 -1.21
C THR A 97 7.73 12.58 -2.12
N VAL A 98 9.02 12.45 -2.44
CA VAL A 98 9.62 11.40 -3.29
C VAL A 98 10.88 10.86 -2.61
N MET A 99 11.13 9.57 -2.77
CA MET A 99 12.33 8.92 -2.26
C MET A 99 12.86 7.87 -3.24
N ARG A 100 14.19 7.80 -3.37
CA ARG A 100 14.88 6.78 -4.15
C ARG A 100 15.15 5.54 -3.30
N CYS A 101 14.87 4.37 -3.83
CA CYS A 101 15.13 3.12 -3.13
C CYS A 101 16.64 2.84 -3.05
N PRO A 102 17.23 2.64 -1.86
CA PRO A 102 18.65 2.31 -1.75
C PRO A 102 18.97 0.90 -2.28
N ARG A 103 17.99 0.01 -2.41
CA ARG A 103 18.17 -1.37 -2.92
C ARG A 103 18.04 -1.46 -4.44
N CYS A 104 16.96 -0.93 -5.02
CA CYS A 104 16.67 -1.09 -6.45
C CYS A 104 16.77 0.21 -7.27
N GLY A 105 17.10 1.34 -6.64
CA GLY A 105 17.31 2.62 -7.32
C GLY A 105 16.05 3.31 -7.84
N THR A 106 14.86 2.70 -7.76
CA THR A 106 13.61 3.32 -8.22
C THR A 106 13.24 4.54 -7.38
N ALA A 107 12.98 5.68 -8.04
CA ALA A 107 12.39 6.86 -7.41
C ALA A 107 10.87 6.78 -7.45
N SER A 108 10.22 6.98 -6.30
CA SER A 108 8.76 6.90 -6.19
C SER A 108 8.25 7.87 -5.15
N ALA A 109 7.01 8.32 -5.32
CA ALA A 109 6.33 9.16 -4.36
C ALA A 109 6.09 8.44 -3.02
N ILE A 110 6.04 9.19 -1.92
CA ILE A 110 5.74 8.67 -0.58
C ILE A 110 4.25 8.81 -0.29
N ALA A 111 3.57 7.69 0.01
CA ALA A 111 2.17 7.68 0.38
C ALA A 111 2.01 7.98 1.88
N TRP A 112 2.14 9.26 2.25
CA TRP A 112 1.85 9.73 3.61
C TRP A 112 0.39 9.48 4.03
N SER A 113 -0.51 9.29 3.07
CA SER A 113 -1.89 8.88 3.26
C SER A 113 -2.29 7.84 2.20
N ASP A 114 -3.11 6.88 2.59
CA ASP A 114 -3.72 5.90 1.67
C ASP A 114 -5.09 6.36 1.13
N SER A 115 -5.55 7.57 1.45
CA SER A 115 -6.89 8.06 1.09
C SER A 115 -7.17 7.95 -0.42
N SER A 116 -6.19 8.28 -1.26
CA SER A 116 -6.30 8.19 -2.72
C SER A 116 -6.47 6.76 -3.24
N TRP A 117 -5.99 5.76 -2.48
CA TRP A 117 -6.01 4.35 -2.88
C TRP A 117 -7.21 3.58 -2.31
N ARG A 118 -7.77 4.03 -1.17
CA ARG A 118 -8.90 3.37 -0.49
C ARG A 118 -10.15 3.21 -1.36
N ALA A 119 -10.42 4.16 -2.25
CA ALA A 119 -11.58 4.06 -3.13
C ALA A 119 -11.50 2.90 -4.14
N PHE A 120 -10.31 2.36 -4.39
CA PHE A 120 -10.10 1.18 -5.22
C PHE A 120 -10.20 -0.13 -4.45
N GLU A 121 -10.50 -0.08 -3.15
CA GLU A 121 -10.53 -1.26 -2.31
C GLU A 121 -11.72 -2.16 -2.60
N VAL A 122 -11.45 -3.45 -2.79
CA VAL A 122 -12.46 -4.45 -3.16
C VAL A 122 -13.23 -4.89 -1.90
N MET A 123 -14.23 -4.14 -1.44
CA MET A 123 -14.98 -4.41 -0.20
C MET A 123 -16.40 -4.97 -0.40
N GLY A 124 -16.64 -5.71 -1.48
CA GLY A 124 -17.94 -6.37 -1.74
C GLY A 124 -19.03 -5.44 -2.29
N ARG A 125 -18.98 -4.13 -2.03
CA ARG A 125 -19.81 -3.12 -2.71
C ARG A 125 -18.99 -2.40 -3.79
N GLN A 126 -19.39 -2.55 -5.06
CA GLN A 126 -18.72 -1.88 -6.17
C GLN A 126 -19.01 -0.36 -6.11
N PRO A 127 -18.00 0.51 -6.03
CA PRO A 127 -18.19 1.95 -6.15
C PRO A 127 -18.73 2.32 -7.54
N SER A 128 -19.48 3.42 -7.62
CA SER A 128 -19.99 3.90 -8.92
C SER A 128 -18.84 4.32 -9.84
N ALA A 129 -19.06 4.24 -11.17
CA ALA A 129 -18.07 4.63 -12.16
C ALA A 129 -17.54 6.06 -11.94
N GLY A 130 -18.42 7.01 -11.57
CA GLY A 130 -18.04 8.38 -11.26
C GLY A 130 -17.17 8.51 -10.00
N ALA A 131 -17.43 7.70 -8.95
CA ALA A 131 -16.58 7.67 -7.77
C ALA A 131 -15.17 7.13 -8.11
N MET A 132 -15.10 6.08 -8.93
CA MET A 132 -13.84 5.52 -9.42
C MET A 132 -13.04 6.50 -10.28
N ALA A 133 -13.72 7.24 -11.17
CA ALA A 133 -13.07 8.27 -12.00
C ALA A 133 -12.46 9.39 -11.14
N ARG A 134 -13.18 9.87 -10.12
CA ARG A 134 -12.66 10.88 -9.18
C ARG A 134 -11.48 10.34 -8.37
N ALA A 135 -11.56 9.11 -7.88
CA ALA A 135 -10.46 8.46 -7.17
C ALA A 135 -9.21 8.36 -8.03
N ARG A 136 -9.36 7.98 -9.30
CA ARG A 136 -8.25 7.93 -10.27
C ARG A 136 -7.64 9.30 -10.49
N ALA A 137 -8.46 10.32 -10.70
CA ALA A 137 -7.98 11.69 -10.86
C ALA A 137 -7.23 12.17 -9.61
N ASN A 138 -7.73 11.87 -8.41
CA ASN A 138 -7.06 12.22 -7.15
C ASN A 138 -5.72 11.48 -6.98
N ALA A 139 -5.67 10.19 -7.32
CA ALA A 139 -4.44 9.41 -7.26
C ALA A 139 -3.38 9.93 -8.25
N LEU A 140 -3.77 10.26 -9.48
CA LEU A 140 -2.87 10.84 -10.48
C LEU A 140 -2.37 12.22 -10.05
N ARG A 141 -3.25 13.08 -9.52
CA ARG A 141 -2.86 14.37 -8.95
C ARG A 141 -1.87 14.22 -7.80
N ALA A 142 -2.16 13.32 -6.85
CA ALA A 142 -1.25 13.08 -5.72
C ALA A 142 0.14 12.63 -6.17
N LEU A 143 0.21 11.78 -7.20
CA LEU A 143 1.48 11.41 -7.83
C LEU A 143 2.16 12.61 -8.49
N ALA A 144 1.46 13.35 -9.35
CA ALA A 144 2.01 14.52 -10.04
C ALA A 144 2.56 15.55 -9.04
N THR A 145 1.77 15.91 -8.02
CA THR A 145 2.16 16.84 -6.95
C THR A 145 3.39 16.34 -6.20
N ALA A 146 3.49 15.04 -5.91
CA ALA A 146 4.66 14.50 -5.22
C ALA A 146 5.96 14.71 -6.03
N PHE A 147 5.88 14.62 -7.36
CA PHE A 147 6.99 14.88 -8.27
C PHE A 147 7.15 16.37 -8.66
N GLY A 148 6.37 17.28 -8.07
CA GLY A 148 6.42 18.71 -8.39
C GLY A 148 5.87 19.05 -9.79
N LEU A 149 5.12 18.13 -10.41
CA LEU A 149 4.48 18.34 -11.70
C LEU A 149 3.17 19.10 -11.50
N ARG A 150 2.88 20.07 -12.39
CA ARG A 150 1.56 20.70 -12.44
C ARG A 150 0.54 19.68 -12.96
N PRO A 151 -0.60 19.50 -12.26
CA PRO A 151 -1.60 18.50 -12.60
C PRO A 151 -2.46 18.85 -13.82
#